data_AF-A0A922N7U7-F1
#
_entry.id   AF-A0A922N7U7-F1
#
_cell.length_a   1.000
_cell.length_b   1.000
_cell.length_c   1.000
_cell.angle_alpha   90.00
_cell.angle_beta   90.00
_cell.angle_gamma   90.00
#
_symmetry.space_group_name_H-M   'P 1'
#
loop_
_entity.id
_entity.type
_entity.pdbx_description
1 polymer ?
#
loop_
_entity_poly.entity_id
_entity_poly.type
_entity_poly.pdbx_seq_one_letter_code
_entity_poly.pdbx_strand_id
1 'polypeptide(L)'
;MELDEPYHEALDAQRNNEGQSQQANQTPPSANIEITTLQIMQQMMRQMSELTARIAKIETTSTPTPAVPTPTPAVDATPPPAMPAPPREPKGLKDPDAFDGTRSQYLPWKYQIEAKLRSEPRRFHTNQLAIDYTFSRTTGDARARVFPWVSIHAASSTLDEFFRHLDEAFKDPHMAETARNKLQNMRQKTQRARFYAGL
;
A
#
# COMPACT_ATOMS: atom_id res chain seq x y z
N MET A 1 -12.28 -79.61 23.25
CA MET A 1 -13.22 -78.52 22.93
C MET A 1 -12.61 -77.29 23.58
N GLU A 2 -11.66 -76.67 22.87
CA GLU A 2 -11.82 -75.35 22.22
C GLU A 2 -11.65 -74.21 23.23
N LEU A 3 -10.94 -73.09 23.01
CA LEU A 3 -9.98 -72.59 22.03
C LEU A 3 -9.53 -71.22 22.64
N ASP A 4 -8.23 -70.93 22.62
CA ASP A 4 -7.55 -69.61 22.67
C ASP A 4 -7.93 -68.52 23.71
N GLU A 5 -7.01 -68.26 24.65
CA GLU A 5 -6.61 -66.89 25.06
C GLU A 5 -6.07 -66.14 23.82
N PRO A 6 -6.34 -64.83 23.63
CA PRO A 6 -5.77 -63.77 24.48
C PRO A 6 -6.69 -62.52 24.64
N TYR A 7 -6.21 -61.47 25.31
CA TYR A 7 -6.78 -60.10 25.41
C TYR A 7 -7.63 -59.73 26.62
N HIS A 8 -7.03 -59.69 27.81
CA HIS A 8 -7.54 -58.82 28.89
C HIS A 8 -6.47 -57.87 29.48
N GLU A 9 -5.45 -57.51 28.70
CA GLU A 9 -4.53 -56.41 29.01
C GLU A 9 -4.91 -55.12 28.25
N ALA A 10 -6.16 -54.70 28.39
CA ALA A 10 -6.65 -53.46 27.77
C ALA A 10 -7.61 -52.64 28.66
N LEU A 11 -7.81 -53.02 29.92
CA LEU A 11 -8.74 -52.32 30.82
C LEU A 11 -8.09 -51.48 31.92
N ASP A 12 -6.75 -51.51 32.05
CA ASP A 12 -6.04 -50.62 32.99
C ASP A 12 -5.52 -49.32 32.35
N ALA A 13 -5.61 -49.19 31.02
CA ALA A 13 -5.19 -47.97 30.32
C ALA A 13 -6.22 -46.82 30.37
N GLN A 14 -7.47 -47.08 30.78
CA GLN A 14 -8.54 -46.08 30.73
C GLN A 14 -8.71 -45.29 32.04
N ARG A 15 -8.12 -45.72 33.16
CA ARG A 15 -8.31 -45.07 34.47
C ARG A 15 -7.29 -43.97 34.79
N ASN A 16 -6.25 -43.84 33.96
CA ASN A 16 -5.20 -42.82 34.13
C ASN A 16 -5.40 -41.55 33.29
N ASN A 17 -6.52 -41.40 32.58
CA ASN A 17 -6.72 -40.29 31.64
C ASN A 17 -7.88 -39.32 32.00
N GLU A 18 -8.50 -39.45 33.18
CA GLU A 18 -9.63 -38.59 33.59
C GLU A 18 -9.29 -37.57 34.69
N GLY A 19 -8.01 -37.50 35.10
CA GLY A 19 -7.53 -36.59 36.16
C GLY A 19 -6.80 -35.32 35.70
N GLN A 20 -6.63 -35.08 34.39
CA GLN A 20 -5.84 -33.94 33.88
C GLN A 20 -6.65 -32.87 33.12
N SER A 21 -7.98 -32.98 33.05
CA SER A 21 -8.83 -32.08 32.26
C SER A 21 -9.39 -30.87 33.01
N GLN A 22 -8.83 -30.48 34.16
CA GLN A 22 -9.28 -29.31 34.93
C GLN A 22 -8.11 -28.55 35.57
N GLN A 23 -7.23 -27.97 34.75
CA GLN A 23 -6.55 -26.74 35.14
C GLN A 23 -6.71 -25.73 34.03
N ALA A 24 -7.66 -24.82 34.29
CA ALA A 24 -7.98 -23.68 33.47
C ALA A 24 -6.72 -22.91 33.12
N ASN A 25 -6.61 -22.58 31.85
CA ASN A 25 -5.57 -21.78 31.23
C ASN A 25 -5.69 -20.31 31.72
N GLN A 26 -5.40 -20.06 32.99
CA GLN A 26 -5.21 -18.72 33.56
C GLN A 26 -3.72 -18.45 33.71
N THR A 27 -3.26 -17.47 32.95
CA THR A 27 -1.91 -16.94 32.88
C THR A 27 -1.46 -16.31 34.22
N PRO A 28 -0.14 -16.18 34.46
CA PRO A 28 0.50 -14.92 34.08
C PRO A 28 1.88 -15.08 33.42
N PRO A 29 2.12 -14.49 32.25
CA PRO A 29 3.40 -13.92 31.88
C PRO A 29 3.36 -12.40 32.16
N SER A 30 2.82 -11.97 33.31
CA SER A 30 2.69 -10.53 33.63
C SER A 30 4.07 -9.86 33.79
N ALA A 31 5.11 -10.61 34.16
CA ALA A 31 6.46 -10.07 34.31
C ALA A 31 7.12 -9.71 32.95
N ASN A 32 6.82 -10.43 31.87
CA ASN A 32 7.51 -10.21 30.59
C ASN A 32 6.88 -9.07 29.77
N ILE A 33 5.57 -8.83 29.91
CA ILE A 33 4.88 -7.72 29.23
C ILE A 33 5.26 -6.38 29.86
N GLU A 34 5.35 -6.29 31.19
CA GLU A 34 5.78 -5.07 31.89
C GLU A 34 7.25 -4.71 31.60
N ILE A 35 8.15 -5.70 31.56
CA ILE A 35 9.55 -5.47 31.18
C ILE A 35 9.64 -4.97 29.74
N THR A 36 8.85 -5.54 28.83
CA THR A 36 8.83 -5.14 27.41
C THR A 36 8.28 -3.71 27.23
N THR A 37 7.21 -3.33 27.94
CA THR A 37 6.64 -1.98 27.83
C THR A 37 7.55 -0.92 28.47
N LEU A 38 8.18 -1.21 29.61
CA LEU A 38 9.21 -0.35 30.21
C LEU A 38 10.43 -0.21 29.30
N GLN A 39 10.89 -1.27 28.63
CA GLN A 39 11.99 -1.20 27.67
C GLN A 39 11.64 -0.33 26.46
N ILE A 40 10.44 -0.47 25.89
CA ILE A 40 9.98 0.35 24.77
C ILE A 40 9.94 1.83 25.16
N MET A 41 9.45 2.16 26.37
CA MET A 41 9.39 3.53 26.86
C MET A 41 10.79 4.12 27.15
N GLN A 42 11.70 3.32 27.70
CA GLN A 42 13.10 3.72 27.90
C GLN A 42 13.83 3.94 26.58
N GLN A 43 13.53 3.13 25.56
CA GLN A 43 14.06 3.31 24.21
C GLN A 43 13.52 4.60 23.56
N MET A 44 12.22 4.88 23.69
CA MET A 44 11.66 6.17 23.22
C MET A 44 12.33 7.37 23.90
N MET A 45 12.57 7.32 25.21
CA MET A 45 13.23 8.42 25.92
C MET A 45 14.68 8.66 25.45
N ARG A 46 15.42 7.60 25.12
CA ARG A 46 16.77 7.74 24.53
C ARG A 46 16.74 8.38 23.15
N GLN A 47 15.78 7.99 22.31
CA GLN A 47 15.68 8.56 20.97
C GLN A 47 15.28 10.04 21.02
N MET A 48 14.37 10.41 21.94
CA MET A 48 14.00 11.81 22.19
C MET A 48 15.18 12.64 22.69
N SER A 49 15.96 12.15 23.66
CA SER A 49 17.11 12.92 24.17
C SER A 49 18.20 13.11 23.12
N GLU A 50 18.42 12.14 22.25
CA GLU A 50 19.35 12.26 21.12
C GLU A 50 18.88 13.29 20.09
N LEU A 51 17.58 13.30 19.76
CA LEU A 51 17.00 14.30 18.86
C LEU A 51 17.11 15.71 19.45
N THR A 52 16.83 15.89 20.74
CA THR A 52 16.95 17.20 21.41
C THR A 52 18.40 17.66 21.49
N ALA A 53 19.36 16.76 21.75
CA ALA A 53 20.78 17.08 21.74
C ALA A 53 21.28 17.52 20.35
N ARG A 54 20.74 16.92 19.28
CA ARG A 54 21.01 17.34 17.89
C ARG A 54 20.44 18.73 17.61
N ILE A 55 19.24 19.05 18.10
CA ILE A 55 18.63 20.39 17.94
C ILE A 55 19.46 21.45 18.70
N ALA A 56 19.85 21.20 19.95
CA ALA A 56 20.68 22.13 20.72
C ALA A 56 22.05 22.38 20.05
N LYS A 57 22.62 21.38 19.37
CA LYS A 57 23.86 21.52 18.61
C LYS A 57 23.68 22.34 17.32
N ILE A 58 22.49 22.31 16.71
CA ILE A 58 22.14 23.13 15.54
C ILE A 58 21.87 24.59 15.96
N GLU A 59 21.22 24.81 17.10
CA GLU A 59 20.94 26.15 17.63
C GLU A 59 22.21 26.89 18.09
N THR A 60 23.21 26.19 18.63
CA THR A 60 24.50 26.80 19.03
C THR A 60 25.39 27.26 17.85
N THR A 61 25.05 26.91 16.60
CA THR A 61 25.74 27.44 15.40
C THR A 61 24.97 28.59 14.74
N SER A 62 23.76 28.88 15.21
CA SER A 62 22.92 29.96 14.68
C SER A 62 22.92 31.13 15.66
N THR A 63 24.03 31.88 15.73
CA THR A 63 24.04 33.18 16.41
C THR A 63 23.43 34.23 15.48
N PRO A 64 22.28 34.85 15.80
CA PRO A 64 21.90 36.12 15.19
C PRO A 64 22.66 37.22 15.95
N THR A 65 23.76 37.71 15.38
CA THR A 65 24.48 38.86 15.93
C THR A 65 23.58 40.12 15.86
N PRO A 66 23.41 40.87 16.96
CA PRO A 66 22.65 42.12 16.96
C PRO A 66 23.39 43.21 16.16
N ALA A 67 22.65 43.89 15.28
CA ALA A 67 23.12 44.99 14.48
C ALA A 67 23.36 46.26 15.33
N VAL A 68 24.57 46.80 15.27
CA VAL A 68 24.89 48.20 15.61
C VAL A 68 25.55 48.82 14.37
N PRO A 69 25.13 50.01 13.90
CA PRO A 69 25.67 50.58 12.68
C PRO A 69 26.94 51.38 12.99
N THR A 70 28.01 51.15 12.24
CA THR A 70 29.10 52.12 12.08
C THR A 70 29.62 51.99 10.65
N PRO A 71 29.77 53.09 9.90
CA PRO A 71 30.14 53.05 8.48
C PRO A 71 31.64 52.83 8.33
N THR A 72 32.07 52.38 7.14
CA THR A 72 33.42 52.48 6.48
C THR A 72 33.80 51.13 5.83
N PRO A 73 34.52 51.09 4.71
CA PRO A 73 34.17 51.43 3.33
C PRO A 73 34.04 50.16 2.44
N ALA A 74 33.47 50.32 1.25
CA ALA A 74 33.22 49.23 0.30
C ALA A 74 34.46 48.38 -0.01
N VAL A 75 34.37 47.08 0.30
CA VAL A 75 35.25 46.05 -0.26
C VAL A 75 34.36 45.09 -1.03
N ASP A 76 34.70 44.95 -2.30
CA ASP A 76 34.04 44.15 -3.33
C ASP A 76 33.75 42.72 -2.82
N ALA A 77 32.48 42.44 -2.52
CA ALA A 77 32.03 41.13 -2.07
C ALA A 77 31.45 40.38 -3.27
N THR A 78 32.27 39.57 -3.91
CA THR A 78 31.82 38.52 -4.82
C THR A 78 30.79 37.66 -4.09
N PRO A 79 29.56 37.47 -4.62
CA PRO A 79 28.57 36.63 -3.95
C PRO A 79 29.07 35.18 -3.85
N PRO A 80 28.80 34.48 -2.74
CA PRO A 80 29.16 33.08 -2.59
C PRO A 80 28.54 32.26 -3.73
N PRO A 81 29.22 31.22 -4.24
CA PRO A 81 28.68 30.38 -5.31
C PRO A 81 27.32 29.82 -4.87
N ALA A 82 26.28 30.19 -5.62
CA ALA A 82 24.95 29.65 -5.42
C ALA A 82 25.05 28.12 -5.48
N MET A 83 24.69 27.44 -4.39
CA MET A 83 24.55 25.99 -4.41
C MET A 83 23.63 25.63 -5.60
N PRO A 84 24.02 24.67 -6.45
CA PRO A 84 23.14 24.23 -7.52
C PRO A 84 21.81 23.79 -6.89
N ALA A 85 20.72 24.43 -7.33
CA ALA A 85 19.39 24.05 -6.92
C ALA A 85 19.24 22.54 -7.10
N PRO A 86 18.59 21.83 -6.15
CA PRO A 86 18.39 20.40 -6.29
C PRO A 86 17.77 20.11 -7.67
N PRO A 87 18.19 19.04 -8.36
CA PRO A 87 17.63 18.68 -9.66
C PRO A 87 16.11 18.72 -9.58
N ARG A 88 15.50 19.56 -10.42
CA ARG A 88 14.04 19.63 -10.52
C ARG A 88 13.56 18.21 -10.82
N GLU A 89 12.72 17.66 -9.93
CA GLU A 89 12.13 16.36 -10.19
C GLU A 89 11.46 16.40 -11.57
N PRO A 90 11.63 15.37 -12.40
CA PRO A 90 10.99 15.32 -13.71
C PRO A 90 9.49 15.53 -13.51
N LYS A 91 8.90 16.40 -14.34
CA LYS A 91 7.47 16.69 -14.29
C LYS A 91 6.72 15.36 -14.39
N GLY A 92 6.01 15.01 -13.31
CA GLY A 92 5.38 13.70 -13.16
C GLY A 92 4.42 13.38 -14.31
N LEU A 93 4.05 12.10 -14.44
CA LEU A 93 3.17 11.64 -15.51
C LEU A 93 1.84 12.41 -15.46
N LYS A 94 1.21 12.71 -16.60
CA LYS A 94 -0.12 13.33 -16.60
C LYS A 94 -1.09 12.48 -15.77
N ASP A 95 -1.93 13.12 -14.97
CA ASP A 95 -2.99 12.41 -14.24
C ASP A 95 -3.94 11.73 -15.25
N PRO A 96 -4.31 10.45 -15.03
CA PRO A 96 -5.31 9.77 -15.83
C PRO A 96 -6.68 10.42 -15.69
N ASP A 97 -7.51 10.22 -16.71
CA ASP A 97 -8.90 10.67 -16.68
C ASP A 97 -9.71 9.92 -15.61
N ALA A 98 -10.81 10.52 -15.17
CA ALA A 98 -11.69 9.90 -14.19
C ALA A 98 -12.41 8.68 -14.78
N PHE A 99 -12.50 7.61 -14.00
CA PHE A 99 -13.19 6.38 -14.37
C PHE A 99 -14.62 6.39 -13.89
N ASP A 100 -15.56 6.22 -14.82
CA ASP A 100 -17.01 6.27 -14.58
C ASP A 100 -17.64 4.90 -14.28
N GLY A 101 -16.92 3.80 -14.54
CA GLY A 101 -17.42 2.44 -14.40
C GLY A 101 -17.50 1.66 -15.72
N THR A 102 -17.19 2.29 -16.85
CA THR A 102 -17.21 1.65 -18.17
C THR A 102 -16.21 0.49 -18.25
N ARG A 103 -16.70 -0.76 -18.20
CA ARG A 103 -15.86 -1.97 -18.12
C ARG A 103 -14.76 -2.06 -19.19
N SER A 104 -15.03 -1.62 -20.42
CA SER A 104 -14.05 -1.63 -21.51
C SER A 104 -12.88 -0.66 -21.31
N GLN A 105 -13.05 0.37 -20.46
CA GLN A 105 -12.03 1.37 -20.12
C GLN A 105 -11.26 1.01 -18.84
N TYR A 106 -11.73 0.02 -18.07
CA TYR A 106 -11.16 -0.30 -16.76
C TYR A 106 -9.69 -0.72 -16.84
N LEU A 107 -9.32 -1.67 -17.72
CA LEU A 107 -7.94 -2.14 -17.80
C LEU A 107 -6.95 -1.05 -18.28
N PRO A 108 -7.24 -0.28 -19.35
CA PRO A 108 -6.41 0.87 -19.71
C PRO A 108 -6.28 1.89 -18.58
N TRP A 109 -7.37 2.20 -17.88
CA TRP A 109 -7.36 3.16 -16.78
C TRP A 109 -6.53 2.66 -15.59
N LYS A 110 -6.71 1.39 -15.17
CA LYS A 110 -5.93 0.75 -14.11
C LYS A 110 -4.43 0.84 -14.39
N TYR A 111 -4.01 0.52 -15.62
CA TYR A 111 -2.61 0.63 -16.04
C TYR A 111 -2.07 2.06 -15.91
N GLN A 112 -2.85 3.08 -16.30
CA GLN A 112 -2.43 4.47 -16.16
C GLN A 112 -2.28 4.90 -14.70
N ILE A 113 -3.18 4.44 -13.82
CA ILE A 113 -3.06 4.66 -12.37
C ILE A 113 -1.78 4.02 -11.83
N GLU A 114 -1.54 2.74 -12.14
CA GLU A 114 -0.32 2.04 -11.71
C GLU A 114 0.96 2.73 -12.20
N ALA A 115 0.97 3.21 -13.45
CA ALA A 115 2.09 3.97 -14.00
C ALA A 115 2.31 5.29 -13.27
N LYS A 116 1.22 6.01 -12.95
CA LYS A 116 1.28 7.26 -12.19
C LYS A 116 1.83 7.05 -10.78
N LEU A 117 1.30 6.06 -10.06
CA LEU A 117 1.75 5.72 -8.70
C LEU A 117 3.24 5.35 -8.68
N ARG A 118 3.71 4.59 -9.69
CA ARG A 118 5.12 4.22 -9.85
C ARG A 118 6.03 5.39 -10.22
N SER A 119 5.52 6.35 -10.97
CA SER A 119 6.30 7.53 -11.39
C SER A 119 6.57 8.53 -10.27
N GLU A 120 5.73 8.54 -9.23
CA GLU A 120 5.80 9.51 -8.12
C GLU A 120 5.86 8.81 -6.75
N PRO A 121 6.87 7.95 -6.48
CA PRO A 121 6.93 7.15 -5.25
C PRO A 121 7.05 8.01 -3.98
N ARG A 122 7.63 9.23 -4.11
CA ARG A 122 7.69 10.21 -3.01
C ARG A 122 6.32 10.76 -2.64
N ARG A 123 5.40 10.89 -3.60
CA ARG A 123 4.04 11.39 -3.38
C ARG A 123 3.13 10.30 -2.84
N PHE A 124 3.29 9.08 -3.33
CA PHE A 124 2.49 7.91 -2.94
C PHE A 124 3.29 6.98 -2.03
N HIS A 125 3.80 7.54 -0.93
CA HIS A 125 4.70 6.83 -0.02
C HIS A 125 3.96 5.94 0.99
N THR A 126 2.62 5.96 1.03
CA THR A 126 1.79 5.04 1.81
C THR A 126 0.70 4.41 0.95
N ASN A 127 0.23 3.21 1.35
CA ASN A 127 -0.92 2.57 0.72
C ASN A 127 -2.17 3.45 0.79
N GLN A 128 -2.42 4.10 1.93
CA GLN A 128 -3.55 5.00 2.11
C GLN A 128 -3.56 6.12 1.05
N LEU A 129 -2.42 6.80 0.84
CA LEU A 129 -2.34 7.87 -0.16
C LEU A 129 -2.55 7.36 -1.58
N ALA A 130 -2.08 6.15 -1.89
CA ALA A 130 -2.29 5.52 -3.18
C ALA A 130 -3.76 5.12 -3.40
N ILE A 131 -4.43 4.58 -2.37
CA ILE A 131 -5.84 4.22 -2.38
C ILE A 131 -6.70 5.48 -2.53
N ASP A 132 -6.46 6.52 -1.73
CA ASP A 132 -7.19 7.79 -1.77
C ASP A 132 -7.05 8.45 -3.15
N TYR A 133 -5.84 8.45 -3.71
CA TYR A 133 -5.61 8.96 -5.05
C TYR A 133 -6.39 8.16 -6.09
N THR A 134 -6.31 6.83 -6.05
CA THR A 134 -7.02 5.95 -7.00
C THR A 134 -8.53 6.13 -6.89
N PHE A 135 -9.07 6.23 -5.67
CA PHE A 135 -10.47 6.53 -5.41
C PHE A 135 -10.86 7.93 -5.93
N SER A 136 -10.01 8.94 -5.78
CA SER A 136 -10.25 10.29 -6.31
C SER A 136 -10.36 10.34 -7.85
N ARG A 137 -9.83 9.31 -8.52
CA ARG A 137 -9.91 9.12 -9.97
C ARG A 137 -11.09 8.24 -10.38
N THR A 138 -12.03 7.97 -9.48
CA THR A 138 -13.34 7.39 -9.79
C THR A 138 -14.43 8.45 -9.75
N THR A 139 -15.44 8.32 -10.60
CA THR A 139 -16.61 9.20 -10.67
C THR A 139 -17.89 8.38 -10.89
N GLY A 140 -19.05 9.03 -10.75
CA GLY A 140 -20.36 8.43 -11.03
C GLY A 140 -20.58 7.08 -10.34
N ASP A 141 -21.04 6.10 -11.11
CA ASP A 141 -21.39 4.76 -10.64
C ASP A 141 -20.18 3.99 -10.11
N ALA A 142 -19.01 4.15 -10.73
CA ALA A 142 -17.78 3.55 -10.21
C ALA A 142 -17.49 4.02 -8.79
N ARG A 143 -17.59 5.33 -8.54
CA ARG A 143 -17.35 5.89 -7.21
C ARG A 143 -18.36 5.37 -6.19
N ALA A 144 -19.64 5.34 -6.56
CA ALA A 144 -20.70 4.83 -5.68
C ALA A 144 -20.49 3.36 -5.30
N ARG A 145 -20.01 2.54 -6.24
CA ARG A 145 -19.76 1.11 -6.03
C ARG A 145 -18.53 0.83 -5.18
N VAL A 146 -17.50 1.65 -5.29
CA VAL A 146 -16.21 1.47 -4.62
C VAL A 146 -16.18 2.11 -3.23
N PHE A 147 -16.96 3.18 -3.01
CA PHE A 147 -16.98 3.94 -1.76
C PHE A 147 -17.20 3.08 -0.50
N PRO A 148 -18.14 2.11 -0.45
CA PRO A 148 -18.33 1.27 0.74
C PRO A 148 -17.09 0.47 1.12
N TRP A 149 -16.30 0.04 0.13
CA TRP A 149 -15.05 -0.66 0.41
C TRP A 149 -14.02 0.28 1.02
N VAL A 150 -13.84 1.47 0.41
CA VAL A 150 -12.86 2.48 0.86
C VAL A 150 -13.17 2.96 2.27
N SER A 151 -14.43 3.20 2.61
CA SER A 151 -14.82 3.71 3.94
C SER A 151 -14.53 2.72 5.07
N ILE A 152 -14.49 1.42 4.79
CA ILE A 152 -14.28 0.38 5.79
C ILE A 152 -12.80 -0.05 5.82
N HIS A 153 -12.14 -0.16 4.67
CA HIS A 153 -10.87 -0.89 4.56
C HIS A 153 -9.65 -0.02 4.28
N ALA A 154 -9.81 1.21 3.75
CA ALA A 154 -8.67 1.97 3.20
C ALA A 154 -7.50 2.12 4.19
N ALA A 155 -7.80 2.41 5.47
CA ALA A 155 -6.80 2.66 6.51
C ALA A 155 -5.92 1.45 6.85
N SER A 156 -6.44 0.23 6.68
CA SER A 156 -5.77 -1.01 7.06
C SER A 156 -5.35 -1.86 5.86
N SER A 157 -5.81 -1.53 4.66
CA SER A 157 -5.59 -2.34 3.47
C SER A 157 -4.41 -1.90 2.62
N THR A 158 -3.96 -2.82 1.78
CA THR A 158 -2.93 -2.56 0.79
C THR A 158 -3.53 -2.08 -0.54
N LEU A 159 -2.70 -1.44 -1.35
CA LEU A 159 -3.10 -1.06 -2.71
C LEU A 159 -3.50 -2.28 -3.57
N ASP A 160 -2.84 -3.43 -3.37
CA ASP A 160 -3.15 -4.66 -4.12
C ASP A 160 -4.54 -5.22 -3.76
N GLU A 161 -4.91 -5.20 -2.48
CA GLU A 161 -6.25 -5.58 -2.05
C GLU A 161 -7.33 -4.67 -2.67
N PHE A 162 -7.03 -3.38 -2.77
CA PHE A 162 -7.92 -2.44 -3.43
C PHE A 162 -8.07 -2.74 -4.92
N PHE A 163 -6.96 -2.99 -5.62
CA PHE A 163 -7.01 -3.38 -7.03
C PHE A 163 -7.71 -4.72 -7.26
N ARG A 164 -7.59 -5.67 -6.33
CA ARG A 164 -8.35 -6.93 -6.38
C ARG A 164 -9.85 -6.66 -6.29
N HIS A 165 -10.27 -5.78 -5.39
CA HIS A 165 -11.68 -5.39 -5.29
C HIS A 165 -12.17 -4.68 -6.57
N LEU A 166 -11.37 -3.79 -7.15
CA LEU A 166 -11.69 -3.14 -8.42
C LEU A 166 -11.76 -4.15 -9.58
N ASP A 167 -10.87 -5.13 -9.62
CA ASP A 167 -10.87 -6.19 -10.62
C ASP A 167 -12.16 -7.02 -10.52
N GLU A 168 -12.58 -7.39 -9.32
CA GLU A 168 -13.85 -8.09 -9.11
C GLU A 168 -15.06 -7.26 -9.56
N ALA A 169 -15.03 -5.94 -9.32
CA ALA A 169 -16.14 -5.06 -9.65
C ALA A 169 -16.26 -4.76 -11.16
N PHE A 170 -15.14 -4.58 -11.87
CA PHE A 170 -15.11 -3.98 -13.21
C PHE A 170 -14.42 -4.79 -14.30
N LYS A 171 -13.59 -5.79 -13.96
CA LYS A 171 -12.92 -6.60 -14.98
C LYS A 171 -13.95 -7.45 -15.72
N ASP A 172 -13.92 -7.39 -17.05
CA ASP A 172 -14.76 -8.24 -17.88
C ASP A 172 -14.18 -9.67 -17.94
N PRO A 173 -14.89 -10.69 -17.42
CA PRO A 173 -14.42 -12.07 -17.46
C PRO A 173 -14.31 -12.61 -18.91
N HIS A 174 -15.07 -12.06 -19.86
CA HIS A 174 -15.09 -12.51 -21.25
C HIS A 174 -14.29 -11.61 -22.19
N MET A 175 -13.41 -10.75 -21.68
CA MET A 175 -12.76 -9.74 -22.51
C MET A 175 -11.90 -10.37 -23.63
N ALA A 176 -11.18 -11.45 -23.32
CA ALA A 176 -10.36 -12.18 -24.29
C ALA A 176 -11.21 -12.86 -25.38
N GLU A 177 -12.34 -13.45 -24.98
CA GLU A 177 -13.26 -14.12 -25.90
C GLU A 177 -14.00 -13.10 -26.78
N THR A 178 -14.42 -11.98 -26.19
CA THR A 178 -15.01 -10.85 -26.91
C THR A 178 -14.03 -10.26 -27.92
N ALA A 179 -12.76 -10.05 -27.54
CA ALA A 179 -11.72 -9.59 -28.45
C ALA A 179 -11.47 -10.59 -29.59
N ARG A 180 -11.41 -11.89 -29.28
CA ARG A 180 -11.23 -12.97 -30.27
C ARG A 180 -12.41 -13.01 -31.26
N ASN A 181 -13.64 -12.96 -30.77
CA ASN A 181 -14.85 -12.92 -31.58
C ASN A 181 -14.89 -11.67 -32.48
N LYS A 182 -14.49 -10.52 -31.95
CA LYS A 182 -14.39 -9.27 -32.72
C LYS A 182 -13.36 -9.38 -33.84
N LEU A 183 -12.17 -9.91 -33.58
CA LEU A 183 -11.13 -10.14 -34.60
C LEU A 183 -11.58 -11.12 -35.68
N GLN A 184 -12.24 -12.22 -35.30
CA GLN A 184 -12.78 -13.19 -36.24
C GLN A 184 -13.87 -12.57 -37.13
N ASN A 185 -14.77 -11.77 -36.56
CA ASN A 185 -15.82 -11.07 -37.31
C ASN A 185 -15.22 -10.04 -38.29
N MET A 186 -14.21 -9.27 -37.88
CA MET A 186 -13.50 -8.35 -38.78
C MET A 186 -12.82 -9.06 -39.95
N ARG A 187 -12.18 -10.22 -39.68
CA ARG A 187 -11.55 -11.04 -40.72
C ARG A 187 -12.58 -11.55 -41.73
N GLN A 188 -13.73 -12.04 -41.25
CA GLN A 188 -14.80 -12.54 -42.11
C GLN A 188 -15.44 -11.45 -42.98
N LYS A 189 -15.69 -10.25 -42.42
CA LYS A 189 -16.23 -9.10 -43.19
C LYS A 189 -15.26 -8.64 -44.29
N THR A 190 -13.97 -8.58 -43.97
CA THR A 190 -12.92 -8.23 -44.95
C THR A 190 -12.83 -9.26 -46.07
N GLN A 191 -12.93 -10.54 -45.73
CA GLN A 191 -12.94 -11.62 -46.72
C GLN A 191 -14.18 -11.53 -47.62
N ARG A 192 -15.36 -11.29 -47.06
CA ARG A 192 -16.60 -11.09 -47.85
C ARG A 192 -16.52 -9.89 -48.78
N ALA A 193 -16.02 -8.75 -48.32
CA ALA A 193 -15.89 -7.55 -49.15
C ALA A 193 -14.96 -7.77 -50.37
N ARG A 194 -13.87 -8.53 -50.21
CA ARG A 194 -12.96 -8.87 -51.32
C ARG A 194 -13.59 -9.83 -52.33
N PHE A 195 -14.47 -10.72 -51.90
CA PHE A 195 -15.20 -11.64 -52.80
C PHE A 195 -16.22 -10.91 -53.69
N TYR A 196 -16.82 -9.80 -53.24
CA TYR A 196 -17.81 -9.05 -54.02
C TYR A 196 -17.21 -7.97 -54.94
N ALA A 197 -15.92 -7.61 -54.78
CA ALA A 197 -15.25 -6.59 -55.60
C ALA A 197 -14.44 -7.16 -56.78
N GLY A 198 -14.55 -8.46 -57.04
CA GLY A 198 -13.83 -9.18 -58.10
C GLY A 198 -14.74 -9.89 -59.12
N LEU A 199 -16.02 -9.55 -59.16
CA LEU A 199 -17.00 -9.92 -60.19
C LEU A 199 -17.38 -8.65 -60.96
#